data_AF-A5Y6L5-F1
#
_entry.id   AF-A5Y6L5-F1
#
_cell.length_a   1.000
_cell.length_b   1.000
_cell.length_c   1.000
_cell.angle_alpha   90.00
_cell.angle_beta   90.00
_cell.angle_gamma   90.00
#
_symmetry.space_group_name_H-M   'P 1'
#
loop_
_entity.id
_entity.type
_entity.pdbx_description
1 polymer ?
#
loop_
_entity_poly.entity_id
_entity_poly.type
_entity_poly.pdbx_seq_one_letter_code
_entity_poly.pdbx_strand_id
1 'polypeptide(L)' 'GNIPDSTAYDVAIIGDYNIGGDAWSSRILIEEIGLRVVAQWSGDGTLNEMINTPSVKLNLVHCYRS' A
#
# COMPACT_ATOMS: atom_id res chain seq x y z
N GLY A 1 -3.87 13.66 1.78
CA GLY A 1 -5.35 13.58 1.79
C GLY A 1 -5.79 13.13 3.16
N ASN A 2 -7.01 13.42 3.57
CA ASN A 2 -7.55 12.86 4.82
C ASN A 2 -8.36 11.63 4.45
N ILE A 3 -7.86 10.45 4.82
CA ILE A 3 -8.61 9.19 4.69
C ILE A 3 -9.71 9.25 5.74
N PRO A 4 -11.01 9.23 5.35
CA PRO A 4 -12.09 9.08 6.31
C PRO A 4 -11.86 7.78 7.08
N ASP A 5 -11.93 7.83 8.42
CA ASP A 5 -11.72 6.68 9.29
C ASP A 5 -10.31 6.05 9.16
N SER A 6 -9.27 6.87 9.37
CA SER A 6 -7.91 6.34 9.50
C SER A 6 -7.80 5.38 10.69
N THR A 7 -7.07 4.28 10.51
CA THR A 7 -6.84 3.27 11.55
C THR A 7 -5.38 3.25 11.99
N ALA A 8 -5.10 2.58 13.11
CA ALA A 8 -3.74 2.27 13.54
C ALA A 8 -3.04 1.24 12.62
N TYR A 9 -3.79 0.60 11.73
CA TYR A 9 -3.37 -0.52 10.89
C TYR A 9 -3.25 -0.16 9.40
N ASP A 10 -3.29 1.14 9.08
CA ASP A 10 -3.14 1.65 7.71
C ASP A 10 -1.68 1.55 7.25
N VAL A 11 -1.44 0.87 6.13
CA VAL A 11 -0.10 0.71 5.53
C VAL A 11 -0.10 1.04 4.04
N ALA A 12 1.08 1.31 3.49
CA ALA A 12 1.29 1.41 2.04
C ALA A 12 2.38 0.45 1.57
N ILE A 13 2.17 -0.20 0.43
CA ILE A 13 3.17 -1.01 -0.27
C ILE A 13 3.99 -0.07 -1.16
N ILE A 14 5.30 -0.03 -0.97
CA ILE A 14 6.20 0.88 -1.68
C ILE A 14 7.17 0.10 -2.56
N GLY A 15 7.19 0.42 -3.86
CA GLY A 15 8.10 -0.19 -4.82
C GLY A 15 7.69 -1.59 -5.27
N ASP A 16 6.39 -1.85 -5.36
CA ASP A 16 5.83 -3.01 -6.04
C ASP A 16 5.10 -2.55 -7.31
N TYR A 17 5.53 -3.09 -8.46
CA TYR A 17 5.03 -2.69 -9.78
C TYR A 17 3.93 -3.63 -10.30
N ASN A 18 3.44 -4.55 -9.46
CA ASN A 18 2.37 -5.49 -9.77
C ASN A 18 2.63 -6.31 -11.04
N ILE A 19 3.88 -6.69 -11.30
CA ILE A 19 4.26 -7.49 -12.47
C ILE A 19 3.56 -8.84 -12.36
N GLY A 20 2.73 -9.20 -13.34
CA GLY A 20 1.99 -10.47 -13.31
C GLY A 20 1.02 -10.65 -12.13
N GLY A 21 0.66 -9.59 -11.40
CA GLY A 21 -0.22 -9.67 -10.23
C GLY A 21 0.52 -9.80 -8.88
N ASP A 22 1.83 -9.56 -8.83
CA ASP A 22 2.64 -9.67 -7.60
C ASP A 22 2.11 -8.80 -6.44
N ALA A 23 1.70 -7.55 -6.72
CA ALA A 23 1.19 -6.64 -5.68
C ALA A 23 -0.15 -7.11 -5.14
N TRP A 24 -1.02 -7.67 -6.00
CA TRP A 24 -2.32 -8.19 -5.59
C TRP A 24 -2.19 -9.38 -4.65
N SER A 25 -1.30 -10.33 -4.98
CA SER A 25 -1.08 -11.50 -4.14
C SER A 25 -0.48 -11.12 -2.78
N SER A 26 0.46 -10.16 -2.77
CA SER A 26 1.02 -9.59 -1.53
C SER A 26 -0.05 -8.85 -0.71
N ARG A 27 -0.88 -8.04 -1.36
CA ARG A 27 -1.97 -7.27 -0.72
C ARG A 27 -2.94 -8.19 0.01
N ILE A 28 -3.36 -9.30 -0.61
CA ILE A 28 -4.29 -10.25 0.01
C ILE A 28 -3.75 -10.72 1.36
N LEU A 29 -2.49 -11.15 1.42
CA LEU A 29 -1.88 -11.63 2.67
C LEU A 29 -1.79 -10.52 3.72
N ILE A 30 -1.45 -9.30 3.31
CA ILE A 30 -1.36 -8.14 4.21
C ILE A 30 -2.73 -7.80 4.79
N GLU A 31 -3.79 -7.88 3.99
CA GLU A 31 -5.16 -7.63 4.46
C GLU A 31 -5.70 -8.79 5.32
N GLU A 32 -5.35 -10.04 5.01
CA GLU A 32 -5.73 -11.22 5.79
C GLU A 32 -5.18 -11.21 7.22
N ILE A 33 -4.01 -10.61 7.45
CA ILE A 33 -3.46 -10.43 8.81
C ILE A 33 -4.06 -9.23 9.56
N GLY A 34 -5.03 -8.54 8.96
CA GLY A 34 -5.79 -7.46 9.59
C GLY A 34 -5.25 -6.05 9.35
N LEU A 35 -4.29 -5.87 8.44
CA LEU A 35 -3.86 -4.53 8.02
C LEU A 35 -4.75 -3.99 6.90
N ARG A 36 -4.78 -2.67 6.74
CA ARG A 36 -5.48 -2.01 5.62
C ARG A 36 -4.46 -1.43 4.65
N VAL A 37 -4.41 -1.96 3.43
CA VAL A 37 -3.55 -1.40 2.38
C VAL A 37 -4.24 -0.18 1.77
N VAL A 38 -3.75 1.00 2.15
CA VAL A 38 -4.26 2.29 1.68
C VAL A 38 -3.73 2.65 0.30
N ALA A 39 -2.50 2.21 -0.02
CA ALA A 39 -1.86 2.53 -1.28
C ALA A 39 -0.85 1.46 -1.69
N GLN A 40 -0.65 1.34 -3.01
CA GLN A 40 0.35 0.50 -3.64
C GLN A 40 1.11 1.33 -4.68
N TRP A 41 2.43 1.40 -4.55
CA TRP A 41 3.30 2.25 -5.37
C TRP A 41 4.20 1.40 -6.26
N SER A 42 4.06 1.42 -7.59
CA SER A 42 2.99 2.05 -8.40
C SER A 42 2.18 1.05 -9.21
N GLY A 43 2.43 -0.24 -9.04
CA GLY A 43 1.66 -1.29 -9.71
C GLY A 43 0.19 -1.22 -9.33
N ASP A 44 -0.67 -0.99 -10.33
CA ASP A 44 -2.12 -0.81 -10.14
C ASP A 44 -2.49 0.30 -9.13
N GLY A 45 -1.59 1.26 -8.89
CA GLY A 45 -1.83 2.40 -7.99
C GLY A 45 -2.63 3.52 -8.66
N THR A 46 -3.52 4.15 -7.90
CA THR A 46 -4.29 5.32 -8.34
C THR A 46 -3.72 6.63 -7.76
N LEU A 47 -4.01 7.76 -8.43
CA LEU A 47 -3.60 9.07 -7.91
C LEU A 47 -4.20 9.37 -6.52
N ASN A 48 -5.43 8.91 -6.27
CA ASN A 48 -6.08 9.14 -4.98
C ASN A 48 -5.36 8.40 -3.83
N GLU A 49 -4.92 7.16 -4.08
CA GLU A 49 -4.12 6.40 -3.11
C GLU A 49 -2.76 7.07 -2.85
N MET A 50 -2.09 7.55 -3.90
CA MET A 50 -0.83 8.29 -3.77
C MET A 50 -1.00 9.55 -2.91
N ILE A 51 -2.06 10.34 -3.13
CA ILE A 51 -2.38 11.53 -2.34
C ILE A 51 -2.66 11.18 -0.86
N ASN A 52 -3.17 9.98 -0.59
CA ASN A 52 -3.51 9.53 0.76
C ASN A 52 -2.36 8.78 1.48
N THR A 53 -1.32 8.39 0.76
CA THR A 53 -0.17 7.66 1.31
C THR A 53 0.50 8.36 2.50
N PRO A 54 0.66 9.70 2.55
CA PRO A 54 1.24 10.37 3.71
C PRO A 54 0.49 10.14 5.04
N SER A 55 -0.74 9.64 5.01
CA SER A 55 -1.58 9.40 6.19
C SER A 55 -1.45 7.98 6.77
N VAL A 56 -0.71 7.07 6.12
CA VAL A 56 -0.49 5.70 6.61
C VAL A 56 0.41 5.67 7.84
N LYS A 57 0.38 4.57 8.59
CA LYS A 57 1.17 4.37 9.82
C LYS A 57 2.50 3.68 9.55
N LEU A 58 2.61 2.94 8.44
CA LEU A 58 3.84 2.26 8.05
C LEU A 58 3.94 2.14 6.52
N ASN A 59 5.14 2.40 5.99
CA ASN A 59 5.50 2.13 4.60
C ASN A 59 6.25 0.78 4.52
N LEU A 60 5.74 -0.15 3.72
CA LEU A 60 6.32 -1.47 3.47
C LEU A 60 7.10 -1.44 2.17
N VAL A 61 8.42 -1.30 2.24
CA VAL A 61 9.28 -1.15 1.05
C VAL A 61 9.69 -2.50 0.49
N HIS A 62 9.32 -2.79 -0.75
CA HIS A 62 9.70 -3.98 -1.49
C HIS A 62 10.96 -3.73 -2.35
N CYS A 63 10.87 -2.91 -3.39
CA CYS A 63 12.02 -2.52 -4.20
C CYS A 63 12.84 -1.41 -3.54
N TYR A 64 13.82 -1.79 -2.70
CA TYR A 64 14.75 -0.85 -2.07
C TYR A 64 15.78 -0.27 -3.06
N ARG A 65 16.36 -1.14 -3.90
CA ARG A 65 17.50 -0.88 -4.81
C ARG A 65 18.61 0.03 -4.21
N SER A 66 19.68 -0.64 -3.77
CA SER A 66 20.94 -0.03 -3.30
C SER A 66 21.67 0.83 -4.33
#